data_AF-A0A3M2GWT7-F1
#
_entry.id   AF-A0A3M2GWT7-F1
#
_cell.length_a   1.000
_cell.length_b   1.000
_cell.length_c   1.000
_cell.angle_alpha   90.00
_cell.angle_beta   90.00
_cell.angle_gamma   90.00
#
_symmetry.space_group_name_H-M   'P 1'
#
loop_
_entity.id
_entity.type
_entity.pdbx_description
1 polymer ?
#
loop_
_entity_poly.entity_id
_entity_poly.type
_entity_poly.pdbx_seq_one_letter_code
_entity_poly.pdbx_strand_id
1 'polypeptide(L)'
;FTILDKEEHFWRLYTGLLLQPDVWEDFKREGRQFFQQTLEQLEGMLRRIGIANPVVEARVFAALLDGISLHYMMDKETYPLEAVKNALIRKYSRKDGENK
;
A
#
# COMPACT_ATOMS: atom_id res chain seq x y z
N PHE A 1 9.15 -0.87 2.81
CA PHE A 1 9.36 0.59 2.94
C PHE A 1 10.78 1.06 2.65
N THR A 2 11.81 0.19 2.59
CA THR A 2 13.20 0.58 2.26
C THR A 2 13.35 1.36 0.95
N ILE A 3 12.52 1.07 -0.06
CA ILE A 3 12.54 1.80 -1.34
C ILE A 3 12.14 3.27 -1.20
N LEU A 4 11.22 3.58 -0.28
CA LEU A 4 10.80 4.95 0.01
C LEU A 4 11.90 5.76 0.67
N ASP A 5 12.76 5.09 1.44
CA ASP A 5 13.84 5.74 2.17
C ASP A 5 15.07 5.99 1.29
N LYS A 6 15.42 5.04 0.43
CA LYS A 6 16.59 5.13 -0.46
C LYS A 6 16.44 6.13 -1.61
N GLU A 7 15.21 6.38 -2.05
CA GLU A 7 14.88 7.16 -3.25
C GLU A 7 13.94 8.32 -2.89
N GLU A 8 14.15 8.97 -1.74
CA GLU A 8 13.19 9.92 -1.15
C GLU A 8 12.75 11.02 -2.11
N HIS A 9 13.70 11.68 -2.80
CA HIS A 9 13.40 12.77 -3.72
C HIS A 9 12.49 12.32 -4.86
N PHE A 10 12.74 11.11 -5.38
CA PHE A 10 11.90 10.51 -6.41
C PHE A 10 10.48 10.27 -5.86
N TRP A 11 10.35 9.64 -4.69
CA TRP A 11 9.03 9.30 -4.14
C TRP A 11 8.22 10.53 -3.72
N ARG A 12 8.86 11.58 -3.17
CA ARG A 12 8.18 12.86 -2.88
C ARG A 12 7.67 13.53 -4.15
N LEU A 13 8.49 13.59 -5.20
CA LEU A 13 8.07 14.14 -6.49
C LEU A 13 6.95 13.31 -7.11
N TYR A 14 7.13 11.99 -7.17
CA TYR A 14 6.14 11.04 -7.68
C TYR A 14 4.79 11.19 -6.99
N THR A 15 4.78 11.17 -5.64
CA THR A 15 3.53 11.34 -4.87
C THR A 15 2.89 12.71 -5.10
N GLY A 16 3.68 13.78 -5.20
CA GLY A 16 3.15 15.11 -5.53
C GLY A 16 2.54 15.19 -6.95
N LEU A 17 3.15 14.51 -7.92
CA LEU A 17 2.63 14.40 -9.29
C LEU A 17 1.32 13.61 -9.34
N LEU A 18 1.23 12.49 -8.61
CA LEU A 18 0.01 11.67 -8.58
C LEU A 18 -1.22 12.39 -8.02
N LEU A 19 -1.03 13.41 -7.20
CA LEU A 19 -2.13 14.21 -6.64
C LEU A 19 -2.67 15.25 -7.63
N GLN A 20 -2.00 15.46 -8.77
CA GLN A 20 -2.45 16.37 -9.81
C GLN A 20 -3.46 15.63 -10.72
N PRO A 21 -4.69 16.14 -10.89
CA PRO A 21 -5.74 15.44 -11.65
C PRO A 21 -5.33 15.05 -13.07
N ASP A 22 -4.64 15.94 -13.79
CA ASP A 22 -4.25 15.73 -15.18
C ASP A 22 -3.20 14.60 -15.31
N VAL A 23 -2.26 14.54 -14.37
CA VAL A 23 -1.23 13.49 -14.34
C VAL A 23 -1.81 12.15 -13.90
N TRP A 24 -2.79 12.16 -12.99
CA TRP A 24 -3.43 10.96 -12.48
C TRP A 24 -4.13 10.15 -13.56
N GLU A 25 -4.80 10.79 -14.52
CA GLU A 25 -5.47 10.09 -15.61
C GLU A 25 -4.49 9.36 -16.54
N ASP A 26 -3.40 10.02 -16.90
CA ASP A 26 -2.34 9.42 -17.70
C ASP A 26 -1.65 8.28 -16.94
N PHE A 27 -1.32 8.51 -15.67
CA PHE A 27 -0.69 7.52 -14.81
C PHE A 27 -1.57 6.28 -14.62
N LYS A 28 -2.88 6.44 -14.39
CA LYS A 28 -3.82 5.31 -14.31
C LYS A 28 -3.86 4.51 -15.60
N ARG A 29 -3.81 5.17 -16.76
CA ARG A 29 -3.85 4.48 -18.06
C ARG A 29 -2.62 3.59 -18.22
N GLU A 30 -1.43 4.13 -18.00
CA GLU A 30 -0.18 3.38 -18.14
C GLU A 30 0.02 2.34 -17.03
N GLY A 31 -0.38 2.66 -15.79
CA GLY A 31 -0.22 1.81 -14.62
C GLY A 31 -1.29 0.75 -14.44
N ARG A 32 -2.40 0.78 -15.18
CA ARG A 32 -3.58 -0.08 -14.97
C ARG A 32 -3.23 -1.55 -14.86
N GLN A 33 -2.44 -2.04 -15.81
CA GLN A 33 -2.07 -3.46 -15.86
C GLN A 33 -1.21 -3.84 -14.65
N PHE A 34 -0.26 -2.99 -14.28
CA PHE A 34 0.60 -3.20 -13.12
C PHE A 34 -0.20 -3.24 -11.81
N PHE A 35 -1.12 -2.29 -11.61
CA PHE A 35 -1.99 -2.27 -10.44
C PHE A 35 -2.90 -3.50 -10.37
N GLN A 36 -3.49 -3.88 -11.51
CA GLN A 36 -4.35 -5.05 -11.59
C GLN A 36 -3.58 -6.34 -11.25
N GLN A 37 -2.40 -6.54 -11.85
CA GLN A 37 -1.56 -7.70 -11.56
C GLN A 37 -1.11 -7.74 -10.09
N THR A 38 -0.79 -6.59 -9.51
CA THR A 38 -0.39 -6.50 -8.10
C THR A 38 -1.55 -6.87 -7.17
N LEU A 39 -2.76 -6.35 -7.45
CA LEU A 39 -3.96 -6.71 -6.70
C LEU A 39 -4.28 -8.20 -6.83
N GLU A 40 -4.20 -8.77 -8.04
CA GLU A 40 -4.45 -10.20 -8.26
C GLU A 40 -3.45 -11.09 -7.50
N GLN A 41 -2.18 -10.71 -7.45
CA GLN A 41 -1.17 -11.42 -6.66
C GLN A 41 -1.52 -11.37 -5.16
N LEU A 42 -1.89 -10.21 -4.65
CA LEU A 42 -2.27 -10.01 -3.26
C LEU A 42 -3.54 -10.79 -2.90
N GLU A 43 -4.57 -10.74 -3.74
CA GLU A 43 -5.79 -11.55 -3.61
C GLU A 43 -5.47 -13.04 -3.57
N GLY A 44 -4.54 -13.50 -4.43
CA GLY A 44 -4.05 -14.88 -4.44
C GLY A 44 -3.35 -15.28 -3.15
N MET A 45 -2.51 -14.40 -2.59
CA MET A 45 -1.86 -14.62 -1.29
C MET A 45 -2.87 -14.70 -0.15
N LEU A 46 -3.82 -13.75 -0.09
CA LEU A 46 -4.87 -13.69 0.93
C LEU A 46 -5.80 -14.91 0.88
N ARG A 47 -6.08 -15.42 -0.33
CA ARG A 47 -6.83 -16.67 -0.52
C ARG A 47 -6.08 -17.88 0.03
N ARG A 48 -4.77 -17.98 -0.23
CA ARG A 48 -3.94 -19.11 0.25
C ARG A 48 -3.84 -19.18 1.77
N ILE A 49 -3.94 -18.04 2.46
CA ILE A 49 -3.92 -17.98 3.93
C ILE A 49 -5.33 -18.04 4.57
N GLY A 50 -6.39 -18.20 3.77
CA GLY A 50 -7.75 -18.47 4.27
C GLY A 50 -8.58 -17.24 4.67
N ILE A 51 -8.26 -16.04 4.16
CA ILE A 51 -9.08 -14.85 4.42
C ILE A 51 -10.45 -14.97 3.73
N ALA A 52 -11.53 -14.64 4.45
CA ALA A 52 -12.91 -14.84 4.00
C ALA A 52 -13.29 -14.02 2.75
N ASN A 53 -12.75 -12.80 2.60
CA ASN A 53 -12.98 -11.96 1.42
C ASN A 53 -11.65 -11.39 0.87
N PRO A 54 -10.87 -12.20 0.12
CA PRO A 54 -9.56 -11.81 -0.38
C PRO A 54 -9.57 -10.57 -1.27
N VAL A 55 -10.66 -10.37 -2.04
CA VAL A 55 -10.85 -9.27 -2.98
C VAL A 55 -10.97 -7.93 -2.26
N VAL A 56 -11.80 -7.89 -1.22
CA VAL A 56 -11.95 -6.69 -0.38
C VAL A 56 -10.71 -6.47 0.46
N GLU A 57 -10.16 -7.52 1.06
CA GLU A 57 -8.99 -7.40 1.93
C GLU A 57 -7.75 -6.95 1.16
N ALA A 58 -7.57 -7.36 -0.10
CA ALA A 58 -6.48 -6.87 -0.97
C ALA A 58 -6.57 -5.35 -1.17
N ARG A 59 -7.78 -4.82 -1.40
CA ARG A 59 -7.99 -3.36 -1.54
C ARG A 59 -7.74 -2.63 -0.24
N VAL A 60 -8.17 -3.18 0.89
CA VAL A 60 -7.88 -2.62 2.22
C VAL A 60 -6.37 -2.58 2.47
N PHE A 61 -5.66 -3.67 2.20
CA PHE A 61 -4.22 -3.75 2.36
C PHE A 61 -3.48 -2.76 1.45
N ALA A 62 -3.88 -2.65 0.18
CA ALA A 62 -3.33 -1.66 -0.75
C ALA A 62 -3.53 -0.24 -0.23
N ALA A 63 -4.75 0.12 0.18
CA ALA A 63 -5.05 1.44 0.74
C ALA A 63 -4.24 1.75 2.02
N LEU A 64 -3.98 0.74 2.86
CA LEU A 64 -3.09 0.90 4.02
C LEU A 64 -1.65 1.21 3.57
N LEU A 65 -1.12 0.49 2.59
CA LEU A 65 0.22 0.77 2.06
C LEU A 65 0.33 2.16 1.43
N ASP A 66 -0.68 2.56 0.65
CA ASP A 66 -0.73 3.88 0.01
C ASP A 66 -0.75 5.00 1.06
N GLY A 67 -1.64 4.89 2.05
CA GLY A 67 -1.76 5.88 3.14
C GLY A 67 -0.48 5.97 3.98
N ILE A 68 0.12 4.83 4.34
CA ILE A 68 1.38 4.81 5.09
C ILE A 68 2.49 5.49 4.28
N SER A 69 2.58 5.18 2.99
CA SER A 69 3.62 5.73 2.11
C SER A 69 3.42 7.24 1.92
N LEU A 70 2.19 7.67 1.66
CA LEU A 70 1.84 9.08 1.52
C LEU A 70 2.18 9.88 2.77
N HIS A 71 1.72 9.42 3.94
CA HIS A 71 1.98 10.12 5.20
C HIS A 71 3.47 10.18 5.53
N TYR A 72 4.21 9.10 5.27
CA TYR A 72 5.66 9.10 5.44
C TYR A 72 6.38 10.06 4.48
N MET A 73 5.90 10.20 3.24
CA MET A 73 6.47 11.16 2.28
C MET A 73 6.15 12.62 2.61
N MET A 74 5.00 12.88 3.23
CA MET A 74 4.60 14.24 3.63
C MET A 74 5.30 14.71 4.91
N ASP A 75 5.57 13.81 5.85
CA ASP A 75 6.12 14.12 7.16
C ASP A 75 7.16 13.09 7.61
N LYS A 76 8.25 12.98 6.85
CA LYS A 76 9.31 11.98 7.11
C LYS A 76 9.95 12.14 8.49
N GLU A 77 10.07 13.38 8.98
CA GLU A 77 10.79 13.69 10.21
C GLU A 77 10.07 13.21 11.47
N THR A 78 8.73 13.29 11.48
CA THR A 78 7.96 12.95 12.69
C THR A 78 7.10 11.70 12.53
N TYR A 79 6.86 11.24 11.30
CA TYR A 79 6.04 10.05 11.07
C TYR A 79 6.72 8.77 11.59
N PRO A 80 6.08 8.02 12.51
CA PRO A 80 6.70 6.88 13.19
C PRO A 80 6.66 5.61 12.32
N LEU A 81 7.36 5.61 11.18
CA LEU A 81 7.29 4.57 10.14
C LEU A 81 7.52 3.16 10.70
N GLU A 82 8.52 2.98 11.55
CA GLU A 82 8.86 1.67 12.12
C GLU A 82 7.73 1.13 13.01
N ALA A 83 7.12 1.99 13.84
CA ALA A 83 6.00 1.58 14.69
C ALA A 83 4.77 1.19 13.86
N VAL A 84 4.48 1.98 12.81
CA VAL A 84 3.35 1.72 11.90
C VAL A 84 3.57 0.44 11.08
N LYS A 85 4.78 0.22 10.55
CA LYS A 85 5.17 -1.02 9.88
C LYS A 85 4.94 -2.23 10.78
N ASN A 86 5.38 -2.15 12.03
CA ASN A 86 5.20 -3.23 13.00
C ASN A 86 3.73 -3.48 13.33
N ALA A 87 2.90 -2.43 13.40
CA ALA A 87 1.46 -2.57 13.58
C ALA A 87 0.78 -3.27 12.40
N LEU A 88 1.16 -2.91 11.16
CA LEU A 88 0.66 -3.56 9.94
C LEU A 88 1.05 -5.04 9.90
N ILE A 89 2.31 -5.37 10.19
CA ILE A 89 2.78 -6.76 10.24
C ILE A 89 1.97 -7.56 11.26
N ARG A 90 1.76 -7.03 12.48
CA ARG A 90 0.95 -7.71 13.49
C ARG A 90 -0.48 -7.97 13.03
N LYS A 91 -1.11 -7.00 12.35
CA LYS A 91 -2.47 -7.13 11.81
C LYS A 91 -2.61 -8.31 10.85
N TYR A 92 -1.61 -8.54 9.99
CA TYR A 92 -1.66 -9.62 8.98
C TYR A 92 -0.93 -10.91 9.39
N SER A 93 -0.17 -10.87 10.48
CA SER A 93 0.53 -12.05 11.04
C SER A 93 -0.30 -12.79 12.08
N ARG A 94 -1.30 -12.14 12.67
CA ARG A 94 -2.25 -12.83 13.56
C ARG A 94 -3.18 -13.67 12.69
N LYS A 95 -3.37 -14.93 13.05
CA LYS A 95 -4.51 -15.74 12.57
C LYS A 95 -5.80 -15.08 13.09
N ASP A 96 -6.24 -13.98 12.49
CA ASP A 96 -7.58 -13.43 12.72
C ASP A 96 -8.63 -14.25 11.95
N GLY A 97 -8.50 -15.58 12.07
CA GLY A 97 -9.54 -16.57 11.80
C GLY A 97 -10.26 -17.01 13.08
N GLU A 98 -10.09 -16.27 14.19
CA GLU A 98 -10.86 -16.45 15.42
C GLU A 98 -11.53 -15.12 15.78
N ASN A 99 -12.87 -15.12 15.67
CA ASN A 99 -13.82 -14.07 16.04
C ASN A 99 -13.92 -12.84 15.11
N LYS A 100 -14.71 -13.00 14.05
CA LYS A 100 -15.88 -12.14 13.83
C LYS A 100 -17.05 -12.94 13.27
#